data_AF-A0A9P5QI09-F1
#
_entry.id   AF-A0A9P5QI09-F1
#
_cell.length_a   1.000
_cell.length_b   1.000
_cell.length_c   1.000
_cell.angle_alpha   90.00
_cell.angle_beta   90.00
_cell.angle_gamma   90.00
#
_symmetry.space_group_name_H-M   'P 1'
#
loop_
_entity.id
_entity.type
_entity.pdbx_description
1 polymer ?
#
loop_
_entity_poly.entity_id
_entity_poly.type
_entity_poly.pdbx_seq_one_letter_code
_entity_poly.pdbx_strand_id
1 'polypeptide(L)'
;MICRHGTRYPSSSKSIIFQKLTEKLRQTVVPGFEWLQKWPSEKLYPITKGNLLSAKGDSDLYRIGRRFAIRYKEFLDRYPYDANTYEFQSSSKSRCSQSAYGFSVGFLEGHRVSDTGYDKSETPPVQPVDIFTLPIGLDKELAVKYACPRWLESVKNSPKVVQQKLSYQEKFLPELADRLSVMFSTRDGSAQINVTTKDVETIYGICGFEVAFHNNDQTWCQLLRQSASGPVTNSFDNENSNFLRLEISNDLDDYYTYGPGVPFNRHLGCELGTALSDAIEDALSLESELPSSKRKSDDDDGPYHFRGLFKFGHSETILFLSSFLGLYNQKGVPLRGDMTPEQYAQREFRSSKVSPFAANIAFEVFRPKHKNLRNKKRVEYDENRQESILKYDAPKGLVRLLVNEEPLLIPGCGSDYFCEWATLKSILRHAGAGCDFDGCCASLVPSEVLSRVFESDPICLSVEPVTSSS
;
A
#
# COMPACT_ATOMS: atom_id res chain seq x y z
N MET A 1 8.00 9.54 0.33
CA MET A 1 7.26 8.45 0.97
C MET A 1 5.82 8.47 0.49
N ILE A 2 5.27 7.31 0.17
CA ILE A 2 3.87 7.08 -0.19
C ILE A 2 3.31 6.18 0.90
N CYS A 3 2.24 6.59 1.55
CA CYS A 3 1.72 5.89 2.72
C CYS A 3 0.21 5.68 2.61
N ARG A 4 -0.24 4.47 2.93
CA ARG A 4 -1.65 4.19 3.16
C ARG A 4 -2.09 4.86 4.46
N HIS A 5 -3.34 5.30 4.52
CA HIS A 5 -3.94 5.70 5.79
C HIS A 5 -3.78 4.64 6.90
N GLY A 6 -3.84 5.09 8.15
CA GLY A 6 -3.72 4.22 9.33
C GLY A 6 -4.93 3.33 9.56
N THR A 7 -4.91 2.61 10.68
CA THR A 7 -6.04 1.79 11.13
C THR A 7 -7.33 2.62 11.18
N ARG A 8 -8.37 2.15 10.48
CA ARG A 8 -9.66 2.84 10.36
C ARG A 8 -10.80 1.96 10.82
N TYR A 9 -11.94 2.56 11.17
CA TYR A 9 -13.16 1.79 11.42
C TYR A 9 -13.57 1.00 10.16
N PRO A 10 -14.30 -0.12 10.32
CA PRO A 10 -14.96 -0.79 9.20
C PRO A 10 -15.82 0.19 8.40
N SER A 11 -16.18 -0.15 7.16
CA SER A 11 -17.20 0.64 6.46
C SER A 11 -18.54 0.51 7.19
N SER A 12 -19.44 1.48 7.04
CA SER A 12 -20.79 1.41 7.62
C SER A 12 -21.51 0.12 7.22
N SER A 13 -21.34 -0.33 5.97
CA SER A 13 -21.87 -1.61 5.50
C SER A 13 -21.27 -2.83 6.23
N LYS A 14 -19.96 -2.85 6.47
CA LYS A 14 -19.31 -3.92 7.24
C LYS A 14 -19.74 -3.90 8.71
N SER A 15 -19.86 -2.73 9.32
CA SER A 15 -20.39 -2.61 10.69
C SER A 15 -21.80 -3.20 10.83
N ILE A 16 -22.68 -2.97 9.86
CA ILE A 16 -24.02 -3.58 9.84
C ILE A 16 -23.92 -5.11 9.75
N ILE A 17 -23.03 -5.63 8.89
CA ILE A 17 -22.82 -7.08 8.76
C ILE A 17 -22.28 -7.68 10.07
N PHE A 18 -21.35 -7.00 10.74
CA PHE A 18 -20.81 -7.43 12.04
C PHE A 18 -21.92 -7.51 13.10
N GLN A 19 -22.79 -6.50 13.15
CA GLN A 19 -23.93 -6.48 14.07
C GLN A 19 -24.93 -7.61 13.77
N LYS A 20 -25.25 -7.84 12.49
CA LYS A 20 -26.15 -8.94 12.08
C LYS A 20 -25.60 -10.31 12.47
N LEU A 21 -24.30 -10.56 12.26
CA LEU A 21 -23.68 -11.81 12.67
C LEU A 21 -23.68 -11.95 14.19
N THR A 22 -23.38 -10.87 14.92
CA THR A 22 -23.41 -10.87 16.39
C THR A 22 -24.80 -11.22 16.91
N GLU A 23 -25.85 -10.62 16.35
CA GLU A 23 -27.24 -10.92 16.73
C GLU A 23 -27.60 -12.38 16.45
N LYS A 24 -27.24 -12.87 15.26
CA LYS A 24 -27.43 -14.28 14.86
C LYS A 24 -26.78 -15.26 15.86
N LEU A 25 -25.60 -14.93 16.39
CA LEU A 25 -24.88 -15.77 17.33
C LEU A 25 -25.20 -15.47 18.81
N ARG A 26 -25.96 -14.41 19.11
CA ARG A 26 -26.18 -13.91 20.48
C ARG A 26 -26.87 -14.92 21.39
N GLN A 27 -27.72 -15.78 20.82
CA GLN A 27 -28.46 -16.79 21.57
C GLN A 27 -27.68 -18.11 21.74
N THR A 28 -26.45 -18.18 21.21
CA THR A 28 -25.61 -19.37 21.40
C THR A 28 -25.16 -19.50 22.85
N VAL A 29 -25.21 -20.73 23.36
CA VAL A 29 -24.62 -21.11 24.64
C VAL A 29 -23.59 -22.20 24.34
N VAL A 30 -22.38 -21.77 23.98
CA VAL A 30 -21.25 -22.67 23.74
C VAL A 30 -20.24 -22.48 24.87
N PRO A 31 -19.90 -23.54 25.63
CA PRO A 31 -18.86 -23.49 26.65
C PRO A 31 -17.56 -22.89 26.11
N GLY A 32 -17.05 -21.84 26.75
CA GLY A 32 -15.84 -21.12 26.34
C GLY A 32 -16.06 -19.97 25.35
N PHE A 33 -17.29 -19.77 24.87
CA PHE A 33 -17.66 -18.66 23.97
C PHE A 33 -18.83 -17.82 24.51
N GLU A 34 -19.06 -17.82 25.83
CA GLU A 34 -20.13 -17.07 26.49
C GLU A 34 -20.03 -15.56 26.24
N TRP A 35 -18.84 -15.07 25.88
CA TRP A 35 -18.59 -13.68 25.51
C TRP A 35 -19.42 -13.22 24.29
N LEU A 36 -19.82 -14.13 23.39
CA LEU A 36 -20.63 -13.80 22.20
C LEU A 36 -21.96 -13.14 22.57
N GLN A 37 -22.58 -13.57 23.68
CA GLN A 37 -23.87 -13.04 24.14
C GLN A 37 -23.79 -11.55 24.51
N LYS A 38 -22.62 -11.10 24.96
CA LYS A 38 -22.36 -9.75 25.47
C LYS A 38 -21.39 -8.96 24.62
N TRP A 39 -20.98 -9.48 23.46
CA TRP A 39 -19.97 -8.82 22.63
C TRP A 39 -20.51 -7.47 22.12
N PRO A 40 -19.88 -6.34 22.46
CA PRO A 40 -20.49 -5.03 22.32
C PRO A 40 -20.27 -4.42 20.92
N SER A 41 -20.78 -5.10 19.89
CA SER A 41 -20.58 -4.78 18.47
C SER A 41 -20.82 -3.32 18.10
N GLU A 42 -21.93 -2.74 18.57
CA GLU A 42 -22.31 -1.34 18.31
C GLU A 42 -21.36 -0.32 18.94
N LYS A 43 -20.82 -0.65 20.12
CA LYS A 43 -19.86 0.22 20.83
C LYS A 43 -18.48 0.16 20.20
N LEU A 44 -18.03 -1.03 19.80
CA LEU A 44 -16.71 -1.23 19.19
C LEU A 44 -16.68 -0.71 17.75
N TYR A 45 -17.74 -0.99 16.97
CA TYR A 45 -17.81 -0.66 15.55
C TYR A 45 -19.08 0.11 15.17
N PRO A 46 -19.28 1.32 15.71
CA PRO A 46 -20.47 2.13 15.42
C PRO A 46 -20.54 2.48 13.92
N ILE A 47 -21.74 2.30 13.33
CA ILE A 47 -22.00 2.53 11.90
C ILE A 47 -21.67 3.98 11.49
N THR A 48 -21.89 4.94 12.40
CA THR A 48 -21.65 6.37 12.21
C THR A 48 -20.17 6.72 12.05
N LYS A 49 -19.25 5.85 12.48
CA LYS A 49 -17.80 6.03 12.30
C LYS A 49 -17.27 5.34 11.03
N GLY A 50 -18.16 4.89 10.14
CA GLY A 50 -17.80 4.13 8.95
C GLY A 50 -16.65 4.74 8.15
N ASN A 51 -15.57 3.98 7.98
CA ASN A 51 -14.34 4.38 7.28
C ASN A 51 -13.55 5.56 7.88
N LEU A 52 -13.92 6.10 9.05
CA LEU A 52 -13.14 7.15 9.72
C LEU A 52 -11.84 6.56 10.27
N LEU A 53 -10.79 7.39 10.37
CA LEU A 53 -9.57 6.99 11.06
C LEU A 53 -9.87 6.67 12.53
N SER A 54 -9.23 5.66 13.08
CA SER A 54 -9.30 5.36 14.50
C SER A 54 -8.19 6.07 15.27
N ALA A 55 -8.31 6.16 16.60
CA ALA A 55 -7.21 6.64 17.44
C ALA A 55 -5.95 5.78 17.30
N LYS A 56 -6.12 4.47 17.08
CA LYS A 56 -5.03 3.57 16.73
C LYS A 56 -4.36 4.00 15.42
N GLY A 57 -5.15 4.34 14.40
CA GLY A 57 -4.64 4.81 13.11
C GLY A 57 -3.87 6.11 13.20
N ASP A 58 -4.32 7.06 14.01
CA ASP A 58 -3.57 8.27 14.32
C ASP A 58 -2.23 7.95 14.97
N SER A 59 -2.24 7.08 16.01
CA SER A 59 -1.01 6.60 16.63
C SER A 59 -0.10 5.80 15.68
N ASP A 60 -0.64 5.07 14.71
CA ASP A 60 0.15 4.30 13.74
C ASP A 60 1.03 5.29 12.94
N LEU A 61 0.42 6.36 12.41
CA LEU A 61 1.11 7.34 11.58
C LEU A 61 2.03 8.26 12.37
N TYR A 62 1.63 8.71 13.55
CA TYR A 62 2.51 9.46 14.45
C TYR A 62 3.78 8.66 14.76
N ARG A 63 3.66 7.36 15.07
CA ARG A 63 4.82 6.51 15.36
C ARG A 63 5.69 6.26 14.13
N ILE A 64 5.10 6.11 12.94
CA ILE A 64 5.86 6.04 11.68
C ILE A 64 6.63 7.35 11.47
N GLY A 65 5.96 8.50 11.64
CA GLY A 65 6.57 9.82 11.57
C GLY A 65 7.78 9.95 12.48
N ARG A 66 7.66 9.56 13.75
CA ARG A 66 8.78 9.57 14.69
C ARG A 66 9.95 8.68 14.28
N ARG A 67 9.67 7.48 13.77
CA ARG A 67 10.74 6.58 13.27
C ARG A 67 11.46 7.19 12.08
N PHE A 68 10.73 7.85 11.18
CA PHE A 68 11.31 8.64 10.09
C PHE A 68 12.12 9.82 10.63
N ALA A 69 11.64 10.56 11.63
CA ALA A 69 12.37 11.67 12.24
C ALA A 69 13.72 11.22 12.81
N ILE A 70 13.73 10.08 13.52
CA ILE A 70 14.95 9.48 14.07
C ILE A 70 15.88 9.05 12.93
N ARG A 71 15.34 8.37 11.90
CA ARG A 71 16.11 7.87 10.76
C ARG A 71 16.76 8.98 9.94
N TYR A 72 16.07 10.12 9.77
CA TYR A 72 16.51 11.25 8.96
C TYR A 72 16.92 12.45 9.80
N LYS A 73 17.32 12.24 11.07
CA LYS A 73 17.64 13.32 12.01
C LYS A 73 18.67 14.31 11.44
N GLU A 74 19.80 13.81 10.94
CA GLU A 74 20.85 14.67 10.36
C GLU A 74 20.36 15.45 9.13
N PHE A 75 19.45 14.85 8.35
CA PHE A 75 18.86 15.49 7.19
C PHE A 75 17.90 16.62 7.61
N LEU A 76 17.05 16.37 8.62
CA LEU A 76 16.11 17.35 9.16
C LEU A 76 16.81 18.49 9.91
N ASP A 77 17.88 18.21 10.65
CA ASP A 77 18.70 19.24 11.29
C ASP A 77 19.31 20.20 10.26
N ARG A 78 19.73 19.65 9.10
CA ARG A 78 20.36 20.42 8.02
C ARG A 78 19.33 21.15 7.15
N TYR A 79 18.19 20.51 6.92
CA TYR A 79 17.15 20.99 6.05
C TYR A 79 15.83 21.00 6.83
N PRO A 80 15.60 22.02 7.67
CA PRO A 80 14.35 22.15 8.40
C PRO A 80 13.15 22.25 7.44
N TYR A 81 11.95 22.03 7.97
CA TYR A 81 10.73 22.13 7.20
C TYR A 81 10.57 23.51 6.54
N ASP A 82 10.22 23.50 5.26
CA ASP A 82 9.83 24.67 4.48
C ASP A 82 8.78 24.19 3.48
N ALA A 83 7.63 24.86 3.41
CA ALA A 83 6.52 24.45 2.55
C ALA A 83 6.89 24.39 1.05
N ASN A 84 7.93 25.11 0.63
CA ASN A 84 8.42 25.10 -0.75
C ASN A 84 9.36 23.93 -1.07
N THR A 85 9.85 23.23 -0.04
CA THR A 85 10.80 22.11 -0.22
C THR A 85 10.30 20.80 0.41
N TYR A 86 9.24 20.86 1.21
CA TYR A 86 8.57 19.71 1.81
C TYR A 86 7.11 19.67 1.36
N GLU A 87 6.78 18.72 0.50
CA GLU A 87 5.42 18.53 0.00
C GLU A 87 4.69 17.48 0.83
N PHE A 88 3.51 17.84 1.35
CA PHE A 88 2.55 16.89 1.89
C PHE A 88 1.27 16.93 1.05
N GLN A 89 0.90 15.77 0.51
CA GLN A 89 -0.34 15.59 -0.24
C GLN A 89 -1.17 14.49 0.41
N SER A 90 -2.49 14.69 0.47
CA SER A 90 -3.41 13.64 0.88
C SER A 90 -4.52 13.42 -0.13
N SER A 91 -4.99 12.18 -0.25
CA SER A 91 -6.25 11.90 -0.92
C SER A 91 -7.41 12.56 -0.14
N SER A 92 -8.46 12.98 -0.85
CA SER A 92 -9.63 13.68 -0.29
C SER A 92 -10.53 12.90 0.69
N LYS A 93 -10.11 11.71 1.14
CA LYS A 93 -10.79 11.01 2.24
C LYS A 93 -10.21 11.48 3.57
N SER A 94 -11.08 11.83 4.52
CA SER A 94 -10.71 12.31 5.86
C SER A 94 -9.64 11.45 6.57
N ARG A 95 -9.73 10.13 6.45
CA ARG A 95 -8.74 9.22 7.04
C ARG A 95 -7.32 9.38 6.47
N CYS A 96 -7.17 9.86 5.23
CA CYS A 96 -5.88 10.07 4.59
C CYS A 96 -5.28 11.42 5.02
N SER A 97 -6.08 12.48 5.06
CA SER A 97 -5.63 13.79 5.57
C SER A 97 -5.28 13.74 7.06
N GLN A 98 -6.09 13.06 7.88
CA GLN A 98 -5.76 12.81 9.29
C GLN A 98 -4.49 11.96 9.46
N SER A 99 -4.25 11.00 8.55
CA SER A 99 -3.02 10.20 8.54
C SER A 99 -1.79 11.04 8.19
N ALA A 100 -1.91 11.93 7.20
CA ALA A 100 -0.87 12.88 6.82
C ALA A 100 -0.49 13.79 7.99
N TYR A 101 -1.51 14.32 8.70
CA TYR A 101 -1.33 15.12 9.90
C TYR A 101 -0.67 14.34 11.04
N GLY A 102 -1.16 13.14 11.37
CA GLY A 102 -0.56 12.31 12.41
C GLY A 102 0.92 12.02 12.12
N PHE A 103 1.26 11.69 10.86
CA PHE A 103 2.64 11.51 10.43
C PHE A 103 3.46 12.78 10.58
N SER A 104 2.97 13.94 10.11
CA SER A 104 3.73 15.19 10.14
C SER A 104 4.05 15.64 11.57
N VAL A 105 3.12 15.46 12.51
CA VAL A 105 3.35 15.72 13.93
C VAL A 105 4.50 14.88 14.47
N GLY A 106 4.55 13.58 14.15
CA GLY A 106 5.64 12.70 14.58
C GLY A 106 6.95 12.96 13.85
N PHE A 107 6.90 13.28 12.56
CA PHE A 107 8.06 13.52 11.70
C PHE A 107 8.80 14.81 12.06
N LEU A 108 8.07 15.85 12.46
CA LEU A 108 8.62 17.17 12.79
C LEU A 108 8.68 17.41 14.31
N GLU A 109 8.42 16.39 15.12
CA GLU A 109 8.54 16.45 16.57
C GLU A 109 9.97 16.87 16.95
N GLY A 110 10.09 17.94 17.74
CA GLY A 110 11.39 18.49 18.13
C GLY A 110 12.13 19.30 17.05
N HIS A 111 11.61 19.36 15.81
CA HIS A 111 12.21 20.07 14.67
C HIS A 111 11.34 21.26 14.23
N ARG A 112 10.69 21.93 15.18
CA ARG A 112 9.87 23.12 14.92
C ARG A 112 10.73 24.28 14.42
N VAL A 113 10.32 24.85 13.30
CA VAL A 113 10.93 26.05 12.71
C VAL A 113 10.38 27.26 13.46
N SER A 114 11.27 28.18 13.83
CA SER A 114 10.92 29.43 14.49
C SER A 114 11.64 30.55 13.76
N ASP A 115 10.92 31.62 13.46
CA ASP A 115 11.52 32.83 12.96
C ASP A 115 12.44 33.45 14.02
N THR A 116 13.47 34.15 13.56
CA THR A 116 14.38 34.88 14.44
C THR A 116 13.62 35.95 15.20
N GLY A 117 13.70 35.93 16.54
CA GLY A 117 13.07 36.94 17.40
C GLY A 117 11.69 36.56 17.96
N TYR A 118 11.18 35.35 17.67
CA TYR A 118 9.98 34.82 18.32
C TYR A 118 10.33 33.87 19.48
N ASP A 119 9.57 33.97 20.58
CA ASP A 119 9.68 33.01 21.66
C ASP A 119 9.04 31.67 21.25
N LYS A 120 9.79 30.58 21.38
CA LYS A 120 9.29 29.22 21.15
C LYS A 120 8.12 28.87 22.07
N SER A 121 7.98 29.54 23.22
CA SER A 121 6.84 29.37 24.14
C SER A 121 5.52 29.88 23.57
N GLU A 122 5.57 30.83 22.63
CA GLU A 122 4.39 31.41 21.96
C GLU A 122 4.00 30.66 20.68
N THR A 123 4.87 29.79 20.18
CA THR A 123 4.58 28.96 19.01
C THR A 123 3.73 27.73 19.36
N PRO A 124 2.84 27.27 18.46
CA PRO A 124 2.09 26.04 18.66
C PRO A 124 2.99 24.85 19.01
N PRO A 125 2.50 23.87 19.79
CA PRO A 125 3.30 22.71 20.22
C PRO A 125 3.69 21.79 19.06
N VAL A 126 3.08 21.97 17.89
CA VAL A 126 3.32 21.20 16.66
C VAL A 126 3.69 22.13 15.52
N GLN A 127 4.55 21.67 14.62
CA GLN A 127 4.90 22.40 13.39
C GLN A 127 3.67 22.44 12.47
N PRO A 128 3.14 23.62 12.10
CA PRO A 128 2.14 23.71 11.05
C PRO A 128 2.75 23.22 9.73
N VAL A 129 2.00 22.39 9.01
CA VAL A 129 2.39 21.88 7.69
C VAL A 129 1.31 22.19 6.67
N ASP A 130 1.73 22.54 5.47
CA ASP A 130 0.80 22.65 4.35
C ASP A 130 0.49 21.25 3.82
N ILE A 131 -0.79 20.90 3.76
CA ILE A 131 -1.27 19.61 3.25
C ILE A 131 -2.36 19.90 2.22
N PHE A 132 -2.03 19.73 0.95
CA PHE A 132 -3.01 19.92 -0.10
C PHE A 132 -3.68 18.60 -0.50
N THR A 133 -4.78 18.73 -1.25
CA THR A 133 -5.62 17.62 -1.66
C THR A 133 -6.20 17.91 -3.03
N LEU A 134 -6.28 16.88 -3.87
CA LEU A 134 -6.97 16.96 -5.15
C LEU A 134 -8.39 16.39 -5.06
N PRO A 135 -9.35 16.91 -5.84
CA PRO A 135 -10.68 16.32 -5.97
C PRO A 135 -10.58 14.84 -6.37
N ILE A 136 -11.38 13.97 -5.74
CA ILE A 136 -11.19 12.51 -5.84
C ILE A 136 -11.24 11.96 -7.27
N GLY A 137 -12.05 12.55 -8.16
CA GLY A 137 -12.17 12.12 -9.56
C GLY A 137 -11.06 12.66 -10.47
N LEU A 138 -10.23 13.57 -9.97
CA LEU A 138 -9.09 14.15 -10.69
C LEU A 138 -7.74 13.66 -10.13
N ASP A 139 -7.76 12.98 -8.99
CA ASP A 139 -6.58 12.51 -8.28
C ASP A 139 -6.09 11.17 -8.88
N LYS A 140 -5.27 11.30 -9.93
CA LYS A 140 -4.65 10.18 -10.67
C LYS A 140 -3.52 9.49 -9.91
N GLU A 141 -3.10 10.02 -8.78
CA GLU A 141 -1.97 9.48 -8.00
C GLU A 141 -2.43 8.75 -6.73
N LEU A 142 -3.26 9.39 -5.91
CA LEU A 142 -3.62 8.90 -4.58
C LEU A 142 -5.05 8.35 -4.52
N ALA A 143 -5.92 8.72 -5.45
CA ALA A 143 -7.28 8.20 -5.56
C ALA A 143 -7.56 7.52 -6.91
N VAL A 144 -6.51 7.00 -7.55
CA VAL A 144 -6.46 6.50 -8.93
C VAL A 144 -7.73 5.83 -9.46
N LYS A 145 -8.28 4.87 -8.72
CA LYS A 145 -9.47 4.13 -9.16
C LYS A 145 -10.71 5.02 -9.39
N TYR A 146 -10.81 6.15 -8.70
CA TYR A 146 -11.91 7.10 -8.87
C TYR A 146 -11.67 8.03 -10.05
N ALA A 147 -10.41 8.27 -10.42
CA ALA A 147 -10.02 9.00 -11.62
C ALA A 147 -10.06 8.13 -12.90
N CYS A 148 -10.37 6.83 -12.77
CA CYS A 148 -10.41 5.88 -13.90
C CYS A 148 -11.77 5.15 -14.01
N PRO A 149 -12.76 5.74 -14.72
CA PRO A 149 -14.06 5.12 -14.94
C PRO A 149 -13.97 3.72 -15.55
N ARG A 150 -13.13 3.54 -16.57
CA ARG A 150 -12.96 2.23 -17.23
C ARG A 150 -12.52 1.13 -16.28
N TRP A 151 -11.62 1.42 -15.34
CA TRP A 151 -11.19 0.41 -14.36
C TRP A 151 -12.34 0.01 -13.43
N LEU A 152 -13.17 0.97 -13.00
CA LEU A 152 -14.35 0.71 -12.17
C LEU A 152 -15.36 -0.21 -12.87
N GLU A 153 -15.49 -0.07 -14.19
CA GLU A 153 -16.40 -0.87 -15.02
C GLU A 153 -15.83 -2.26 -15.36
N SER A 154 -14.53 -2.33 -15.70
CA SER A 154 -13.95 -3.51 -16.35
C SER A 154 -13.16 -4.44 -15.43
N VAL A 155 -12.57 -3.94 -14.33
CA VAL A 155 -11.72 -4.76 -13.43
C VAL A 155 -12.43 -5.11 -12.14
N LYS A 156 -13.05 -4.12 -11.49
CA LYS A 156 -13.54 -4.22 -10.10
C LYS A 156 -14.45 -5.44 -9.84
N ASN A 157 -15.22 -5.85 -10.83
CA ASN A 157 -16.10 -7.02 -10.76
C ASN A 157 -15.85 -8.00 -11.92
N SER A 158 -14.63 -8.02 -12.47
CA SER A 158 -14.32 -8.88 -13.61
C SER A 158 -14.57 -10.37 -13.28
N PRO A 159 -15.06 -11.17 -14.24
CA PRO A 159 -15.26 -12.61 -14.02
C PRO A 159 -14.00 -13.32 -13.52
N LYS A 160 -12.82 -12.87 -13.95
CA LYS A 160 -11.53 -13.43 -13.54
C LYS A 160 -11.26 -13.26 -12.05
N VAL A 161 -11.48 -12.06 -11.50
CA VAL A 161 -11.36 -11.80 -10.04
C VAL A 161 -12.27 -12.75 -9.27
N VAL A 162 -13.54 -12.80 -9.67
CA VAL A 162 -14.57 -13.60 -9.01
C VAL A 162 -14.23 -15.10 -9.09
N GLN A 163 -13.89 -15.60 -10.27
CA GLN A 163 -13.60 -17.02 -10.51
C GLN A 163 -12.40 -17.52 -9.71
N GLN A 164 -11.31 -16.77 -9.67
CA GLN A 164 -10.07 -17.19 -9.00
C GLN A 164 -10.26 -17.26 -7.49
N LYS A 165 -10.97 -16.28 -6.90
CA LYS A 165 -11.33 -16.30 -5.49
C LYS A 165 -12.29 -17.45 -5.17
N LEU A 166 -13.40 -17.58 -5.91
CA LEU A 166 -14.43 -18.57 -5.63
C LEU A 166 -13.92 -20.01 -5.76
N SER A 167 -13.18 -20.31 -6.84
CA SER A 167 -12.59 -21.65 -7.05
C SER A 167 -11.65 -22.09 -5.93
N TYR A 168 -11.00 -21.14 -5.25
CA TYR A 168 -10.22 -21.43 -4.05
C TYR A 168 -11.10 -21.60 -2.81
N GLN A 169 -12.06 -20.69 -2.61
CA GLN A 169 -12.97 -20.70 -1.46
C GLN A 169 -13.81 -21.98 -1.38
N GLU A 170 -14.28 -22.51 -2.51
CA GLU A 170 -15.05 -23.75 -2.60
C GLU A 170 -14.32 -24.96 -2.00
N LYS A 171 -12.98 -24.92 -1.93
CA LYS A 171 -12.16 -26.01 -1.38
C LYS A 171 -12.20 -26.12 0.15
N PHE A 172 -12.60 -25.07 0.87
CA PHE A 172 -12.49 -25.07 2.34
C PHE A 172 -13.58 -24.30 3.09
N LEU A 173 -14.20 -23.26 2.50
CA LEU A 173 -15.20 -22.47 3.22
C LEU A 173 -16.45 -23.26 3.61
N PRO A 174 -17.02 -24.15 2.76
CA PRO A 174 -18.18 -24.95 3.15
C PRO A 174 -17.89 -25.83 4.37
N GLU A 175 -16.77 -26.56 4.35
CA GLU A 175 -16.35 -27.41 5.46
C GLU A 175 -16.13 -26.60 6.75
N LEU A 176 -15.48 -25.43 6.65
CA LEU A 176 -15.25 -24.56 7.79
C LEU A 176 -16.58 -24.00 8.34
N ALA A 177 -17.51 -23.63 7.48
CA ALA A 177 -18.85 -23.17 7.86
C ALA A 177 -19.65 -24.28 8.57
N ASP A 178 -19.57 -25.52 8.09
CA ASP A 178 -20.21 -26.68 8.72
C ASP A 178 -19.62 -26.96 10.10
N ARG A 179 -18.29 -26.93 10.25
CA ARG A 179 -17.62 -27.10 11.55
C ARG A 179 -18.06 -26.03 12.56
N LEU A 180 -18.14 -24.77 12.13
CA LEU A 180 -18.64 -23.69 12.99
C LEU A 180 -20.13 -23.86 13.32
N SER A 181 -20.96 -24.31 12.37
CA SER A 181 -22.37 -24.60 12.61
C SER A 181 -22.56 -25.68 13.68
N VAL A 182 -21.76 -26.75 13.64
CA VAL A 182 -21.75 -27.80 14.67
C VAL A 182 -21.30 -27.24 16.01
N MET A 183 -20.24 -26.44 16.04
CA MET A 183 -19.72 -25.82 17.27
C MET A 183 -20.75 -24.91 17.96
N PHE A 184 -21.57 -24.19 17.19
CA PHE A 184 -22.62 -23.32 17.71
C PHE A 184 -23.96 -24.02 17.99
N SER A 185 -24.09 -25.29 17.63
CA SER A 185 -25.31 -26.06 17.90
C SER A 185 -25.38 -26.46 19.38
N THR A 186 -26.58 -26.41 19.96
CA THR A 186 -26.78 -26.79 21.36
C THR A 186 -26.56 -28.29 21.56
N ARG A 187 -26.04 -28.70 22.74
CA ARG A 187 -25.84 -30.13 23.06
C ARG A 187 -27.14 -30.94 23.08
N ASP A 188 -28.28 -30.29 23.27
CA ASP A 188 -29.61 -30.91 23.29
C ASP A 188 -30.31 -30.92 21.91
N GLY A 189 -29.67 -30.36 20.87
CA GLY A 189 -30.20 -30.32 19.50
C GLY A 189 -31.40 -29.40 19.29
N SER A 190 -31.79 -28.60 20.30
CA SER A 190 -32.97 -27.72 20.24
C SER A 190 -32.80 -26.50 19.34
N ALA A 191 -31.57 -26.07 19.06
CA ALA A 191 -31.27 -24.99 18.12
C ALA A 191 -30.00 -25.30 17.30
N GLN A 192 -30.19 -25.51 16.00
CA GLN A 192 -29.09 -25.60 15.03
C GLN A 192 -28.86 -24.22 14.40
N ILE A 193 -27.67 -23.66 14.60
CA ILE A 193 -27.29 -22.41 13.93
C ILE A 193 -26.59 -22.73 12.63
N ASN A 194 -27.19 -22.30 11.53
CA ASN A 194 -26.59 -22.39 10.21
C ASN A 194 -25.58 -21.26 10.00
N VAL A 195 -24.28 -21.52 10.18
CA VAL A 195 -23.20 -20.60 9.79
C VAL A 195 -22.94 -20.77 8.30
N THR A 196 -22.99 -19.67 7.55
CA THR A 196 -22.73 -19.66 6.11
C THR A 196 -21.26 -19.35 5.81
N THR A 197 -20.81 -19.60 4.57
CA THR A 197 -19.46 -19.21 4.12
C THR A 197 -19.21 -17.69 4.26
N LYS A 198 -20.23 -16.86 4.04
CA LYS A 198 -20.17 -15.40 4.27
C LYS A 198 -20.02 -15.03 5.74
N ASP A 199 -20.61 -15.83 6.63
CA ASP A 199 -20.42 -15.64 8.08
C ASP A 199 -18.97 -15.96 8.48
N VAL A 200 -18.36 -17.01 7.90
CA VAL A 200 -16.93 -17.31 8.11
C VAL A 200 -16.03 -16.14 7.71
N GLU A 201 -16.24 -15.58 6.50
CA GLU A 201 -15.50 -14.39 6.05
C GLU A 201 -15.75 -13.19 6.98
N THR A 202 -16.96 -13.06 7.52
CA THR A 202 -17.30 -12.01 8.48
C THR A 202 -16.60 -12.22 9.83
N ILE A 203 -16.53 -13.44 10.36
CA ILE A 203 -15.77 -13.81 11.56
C ILE A 203 -14.30 -13.43 11.39
N TYR A 204 -13.72 -13.77 10.23
CA TYR A 204 -12.34 -13.40 9.89
C TYR A 204 -12.14 -11.89 9.83
N GLY A 205 -13.10 -11.18 9.23
CA GLY A 205 -13.11 -9.72 9.22
C GLY A 205 -13.14 -9.11 10.62
N ILE A 206 -14.03 -9.58 11.50
CA ILE A 206 -14.12 -9.08 12.88
C ILE A 206 -12.83 -9.37 13.64
N CYS A 207 -12.29 -10.59 13.54
CA CYS A 207 -10.99 -10.96 14.11
C CYS A 207 -9.89 -9.98 13.69
N GLY A 208 -9.76 -9.70 12.38
CA GLY A 208 -8.77 -8.75 11.87
C GLY A 208 -8.93 -7.33 12.43
N PHE A 209 -10.18 -6.86 12.57
CA PHE A 209 -10.44 -5.54 13.18
C PHE A 209 -10.16 -5.52 14.69
N GLU A 210 -10.46 -6.59 15.43
CA GLU A 210 -10.17 -6.64 16.88
C GLU A 210 -8.66 -6.67 17.15
N VAL A 211 -7.90 -7.42 16.34
CA VAL A 211 -6.43 -7.40 16.41
C VAL A 211 -5.92 -6.00 16.11
N ALA A 212 -6.39 -5.37 15.03
CA ALA A 212 -5.93 -4.05 14.63
C ALA A 212 -6.31 -2.94 15.64
N PHE A 213 -7.51 -2.98 16.21
CA PHE A 213 -8.01 -1.93 17.11
C PHE A 213 -7.59 -2.13 18.56
N HIS A 214 -7.66 -3.36 19.03
CA HIS A 214 -7.67 -3.68 20.45
C HIS A 214 -6.54 -4.61 20.86
N ASN A 215 -5.70 -5.04 19.89
CA ASN A 215 -4.68 -6.07 20.13
C ASN A 215 -5.29 -7.32 20.79
N ASN A 216 -6.52 -7.67 20.37
CA ASN A 216 -7.28 -8.77 20.94
C ASN A 216 -7.50 -9.84 19.87
N ASP A 217 -6.92 -11.01 20.12
CA ASP A 217 -7.07 -12.22 19.33
C ASP A 217 -7.72 -13.36 20.13
N GLN A 218 -8.32 -13.04 21.29
CA GLN A 218 -8.88 -14.01 22.24
C GLN A 218 -10.41 -14.16 22.13
N THR A 219 -11.02 -13.54 21.12
CA THR A 219 -12.47 -13.58 20.86
C THR A 219 -12.74 -14.18 19.48
N TRP A 220 -13.05 -13.37 18.47
CA TRP A 220 -13.47 -13.87 17.15
C TRP A 220 -12.38 -14.70 16.45
N CYS A 221 -11.11 -14.41 16.71
CA CYS A 221 -9.99 -15.21 16.17
C CYS A 221 -9.96 -16.63 16.74
N GLN A 222 -10.39 -16.86 17.99
CA GLN A 222 -10.42 -18.20 18.59
C GLN A 222 -11.38 -19.15 17.86
N LEU A 223 -12.48 -18.62 17.30
CA LEU A 223 -13.42 -19.41 16.49
C LEU A 223 -12.74 -20.05 15.27
N LEU A 224 -11.78 -19.34 14.68
CA LEU A 224 -11.02 -19.82 13.52
C LEU A 224 -9.87 -20.77 13.92
N ARG A 225 -9.34 -20.67 15.15
CA ARG A 225 -8.35 -21.61 15.69
C ARG A 225 -8.98 -22.95 16.06
N GLN A 226 -10.05 -22.92 16.85
CA GLN A 226 -10.67 -24.15 17.37
C GLN A 226 -11.40 -24.96 16.29
N SER A 227 -11.84 -24.31 15.21
CA SER A 227 -12.36 -25.02 14.03
C SER A 227 -11.29 -25.72 13.19
N ALA A 228 -10.00 -25.52 13.49
CA ALA A 228 -8.89 -26.24 12.84
C ALA A 228 -8.67 -27.65 13.44
N SER A 229 -9.19 -27.95 14.64
CA SER A 229 -8.87 -29.15 15.41
C SER A 229 -9.58 -30.46 14.96
N GLY A 230 -9.76 -30.66 13.65
CA GLY A 230 -10.20 -31.96 13.09
C GLY A 230 -9.07 -33.01 13.10
N PRO A 231 -9.35 -34.29 12.78
CA PRO A 231 -8.30 -35.31 12.67
C PRO A 231 -7.22 -34.86 11.68
N VAL A 232 -6.00 -34.66 12.17
CA VAL A 232 -4.84 -34.26 11.39
C VAL A 232 -4.50 -35.41 10.45
N THR A 233 -4.93 -35.31 9.19
CA THR A 233 -4.62 -36.33 8.17
C THR A 233 -3.45 -35.91 7.29
N ASN A 234 -3.06 -34.63 7.30
CA ASN A 234 -1.91 -34.11 6.56
C ASN A 234 -1.16 -33.02 7.33
N SER A 235 0.15 -32.93 7.13
CA SER A 235 1.07 -31.99 7.82
C SER A 235 0.81 -30.50 7.58
N PHE A 236 -0.21 -30.15 6.78
CA PHE A 236 -0.68 -28.79 6.54
C PHE A 236 -1.87 -28.37 7.45
N ASP A 237 -2.41 -29.28 8.26
CA ASP A 237 -3.46 -29.02 9.24
C ASP A 237 -2.86 -28.59 10.60
N ASN A 238 -2.20 -27.43 10.64
CA ASN A 238 -1.86 -26.78 11.91
C ASN A 238 -2.94 -25.77 12.32
N GLU A 239 -2.91 -25.29 13.58
CA GLU A 239 -3.84 -24.27 14.11
C GLU A 239 -3.90 -22.96 13.30
N ASN A 240 -2.90 -22.69 12.44
CA ASN A 240 -2.84 -21.53 11.54
C ASN A 240 -3.36 -21.80 10.12
N SER A 241 -3.83 -23.01 9.82
CA SER A 241 -4.31 -23.40 8.49
C SER A 241 -5.51 -22.56 8.03
N ASN A 242 -6.48 -22.29 8.90
CA ASN A 242 -7.67 -21.49 8.55
C ASN A 242 -7.31 -20.03 8.24
N PHE A 243 -6.44 -19.41 9.03
CA PHE A 243 -5.98 -18.05 8.76
C PHE A 243 -5.22 -17.95 7.45
N LEU A 244 -4.32 -18.90 7.18
CA LEU A 244 -3.58 -18.95 5.93
C LEU A 244 -4.52 -19.12 4.72
N ARG A 245 -5.53 -20.02 4.83
CA ARG A 245 -6.54 -20.19 3.76
C ARG A 245 -7.33 -18.90 3.54
N LEU A 246 -7.81 -18.25 4.60
CA LEU A 246 -8.53 -16.98 4.48
C LEU A 246 -7.65 -15.84 3.96
N GLU A 247 -6.36 -15.81 4.31
CA GLU A 247 -5.37 -14.89 3.76
C GLU A 247 -5.19 -15.11 2.26
N ILE A 248 -4.97 -16.36 1.80
CA ILE A 248 -4.82 -16.68 0.38
C ILE A 248 -6.08 -16.28 -0.41
N SER A 249 -7.26 -16.45 0.17
CA SER A 249 -8.50 -16.00 -0.45
C SER A 249 -8.54 -14.48 -0.66
N ASN A 250 -8.00 -13.69 0.28
CA ASN A 250 -7.87 -12.24 0.12
C ASN A 250 -6.73 -11.88 -0.84
N ASP A 251 -5.64 -12.64 -0.83
CA ASP A 251 -4.52 -12.45 -1.75
C ASP A 251 -4.99 -12.60 -3.20
N LEU A 252 -5.82 -13.61 -3.51
CA LEU A 252 -6.41 -13.79 -4.84
C LEU A 252 -7.32 -12.62 -5.24
N ASP A 253 -8.15 -12.13 -4.31
CA ASP A 253 -9.01 -10.97 -4.52
C ASP A 253 -8.19 -9.71 -4.86
N ASP A 254 -7.21 -9.38 -4.02
CA ASP A 254 -6.36 -8.20 -4.18
C ASP A 254 -5.41 -8.33 -5.38
N TYR A 255 -4.86 -9.53 -5.64
CA TYR A 255 -3.93 -9.80 -6.74
C TYR A 255 -4.58 -9.52 -8.10
N TYR A 256 -5.83 -9.93 -8.28
CA TYR A 256 -6.56 -9.70 -9.52
C TYR A 256 -7.28 -8.35 -9.56
N THR A 257 -7.71 -7.80 -8.42
CA THR A 257 -8.42 -6.51 -8.41
C THR A 257 -7.44 -5.35 -8.53
N TYR A 258 -6.39 -5.31 -7.73
CA TYR A 258 -5.48 -4.17 -7.59
C TYR A 258 -4.02 -4.49 -7.92
N GLY A 259 -3.66 -5.76 -7.88
CA GLY A 259 -2.31 -6.27 -8.04
C GLY A 259 -1.95 -6.64 -9.49
N PRO A 260 -0.85 -7.38 -9.68
CA PRO A 260 -0.30 -7.68 -11.00
C PRO A 260 -1.04 -8.81 -11.73
N GLY A 261 -2.12 -9.38 -11.16
CA GLY A 261 -2.94 -10.40 -11.82
C GLY A 261 -3.73 -9.89 -13.03
N VAL A 262 -3.90 -8.57 -13.13
CA VAL A 262 -4.47 -7.88 -14.29
C VAL A 262 -3.45 -6.85 -14.78
N PRO A 263 -2.94 -6.98 -16.03
CA PRO A 263 -1.94 -6.07 -16.58
C PRO A 263 -2.34 -4.59 -16.51
N PHE A 264 -3.65 -4.30 -16.64
CA PHE A 264 -4.17 -2.94 -16.56
C PHE A 264 -3.81 -2.20 -15.25
N ASN A 265 -3.72 -2.93 -14.13
CA ASN A 265 -3.41 -2.34 -12.82
C ASN A 265 -2.01 -1.74 -12.76
N ARG A 266 -1.07 -2.18 -13.61
CA ARG A 266 0.27 -1.59 -13.72
C ARG A 266 0.20 -0.16 -14.24
N HIS A 267 -0.67 0.10 -15.23
CA HIS A 267 -0.85 1.43 -15.82
C HIS A 267 -1.51 2.41 -14.85
N LEU A 268 -2.36 1.91 -13.95
CA LEU A 268 -2.90 2.75 -12.88
C LEU A 268 -1.83 3.29 -11.91
N GLY A 269 -0.70 2.60 -11.75
CA GLY A 269 0.40 3.11 -10.92
C GLY A 269 1.33 4.08 -11.64
N CYS A 270 1.17 4.29 -12.96
CA CYS A 270 2.21 4.95 -13.76
C CYS A 270 2.29 6.45 -13.54
N GLU A 271 1.18 7.17 -13.34
CA GLU A 271 1.19 8.61 -13.03
C GLU A 271 1.98 8.90 -11.75
N LEU A 272 1.70 8.15 -10.68
CA LEU A 272 2.45 8.25 -9.43
C LEU A 272 3.91 7.81 -9.63
N GLY A 273 4.17 6.75 -10.40
CA GLY A 273 5.52 6.31 -10.73
C GLY A 273 6.35 7.35 -11.47
N THR A 274 5.76 8.05 -12.44
CA THR A 274 6.36 9.13 -13.21
C THR A 274 6.64 10.32 -12.31
N ALA A 275 5.66 10.77 -11.51
CA ALA A 275 5.85 11.87 -10.56
C ALA A 275 6.99 11.58 -9.57
N LEU A 276 7.13 10.34 -9.10
CA LEU A 276 8.25 9.92 -8.26
C LEU A 276 9.59 9.93 -9.01
N SER A 277 9.61 9.47 -10.26
CA SER A 277 10.81 9.49 -11.10
C SER A 277 11.31 10.92 -11.30
N ASP A 278 10.40 11.84 -11.61
CA ASP A 278 10.73 13.25 -11.85
C ASP A 278 11.22 13.92 -10.57
N ALA A 279 10.56 13.67 -9.43
CA ALA A 279 11.00 14.17 -8.13
C ALA A 279 12.42 13.68 -7.75
N ILE A 280 12.79 12.44 -8.10
CA ILE A 280 14.15 11.92 -7.87
C ILE A 280 15.16 12.59 -8.82
N GLU A 281 14.83 12.77 -10.10
CA GLU A 281 15.71 13.47 -11.05
C GLU A 281 15.96 14.92 -10.60
N ASP A 282 14.92 15.62 -10.18
CA ASP A 282 15.00 17.00 -9.71
C ASP A 282 15.83 17.10 -8.43
N ALA A 283 15.61 16.17 -7.49
CA ALA A 283 16.46 16.06 -6.32
C ALA A 283 17.92 15.87 -6.76
N LEU A 284 18.24 14.93 -7.65
CA LEU A 284 19.63 14.66 -8.04
C LEU A 284 20.27 15.73 -8.94
N SER A 285 19.49 16.60 -9.56
CA SER A 285 19.98 17.69 -10.41
C SER A 285 20.39 18.95 -9.62
N LEU A 286 20.19 18.95 -8.30
CA LEU A 286 20.74 19.97 -7.39
C LEU A 286 22.28 19.92 -7.41
N GLU A 287 22.90 20.79 -8.20
CA GLU A 287 24.36 20.93 -8.28
C GLU A 287 25.00 21.62 -7.05
N SER A 288 24.22 22.25 -6.17
CA SER A 288 24.77 23.01 -5.03
C SER A 288 24.21 22.58 -3.66
N GLU A 289 25.11 22.33 -2.70
CA GLU A 289 24.77 22.14 -1.28
C GLU A 289 24.25 23.41 -0.59
N LEU A 290 24.26 24.56 -1.28
CA LEU A 290 23.88 25.87 -0.76
C LEU A 290 22.43 26.20 -1.16
N PRO A 291 21.63 26.79 -0.25
CA PRO A 291 20.36 27.40 -0.63
C PRO A 291 20.66 28.54 -1.61
N SER A 292 20.06 28.52 -2.80
CA SER A 292 20.03 29.69 -3.66
C SER A 292 19.32 30.81 -2.90
N SER A 293 20.08 31.78 -2.39
CA SER A 293 19.59 32.95 -1.65
C SER A 293 18.84 33.96 -2.53
N LYS A 294 18.39 33.54 -3.72
CA LYS A 294 17.51 34.35 -4.55
C LYS A 294 16.10 34.05 -4.07
N ARG A 295 15.52 34.99 -3.32
CA ARG A 295 14.06 35.08 -3.17
C ARG A 295 13.49 35.08 -4.59
N LYS A 296 12.89 33.97 -5.00
CA LYS A 296 12.05 33.93 -6.18
C LYS A 296 10.92 34.93 -5.94
N SER A 297 10.60 35.74 -6.95
CA SER A 297 9.39 36.55 -6.92
C SER A 297 8.17 35.63 -6.81
N ASP A 298 7.08 36.12 -6.22
CA ASP A 298 5.82 35.36 -6.10
C ASP A 298 5.26 34.87 -7.47
N ASP A 299 5.77 35.41 -8.59
CA ASP A 299 5.41 35.06 -9.97
C ASP A 299 6.44 34.17 -10.72
N ASP A 300 7.50 33.67 -10.06
CA ASP A 300 8.52 32.82 -10.71
C ASP A 300 8.21 31.32 -10.51
N ASP A 301 7.45 30.74 -11.45
CA ASP A 301 7.14 29.31 -11.62
C ASP A 301 8.38 28.44 -11.97
N GLY A 302 9.58 28.82 -11.50
CA GLY A 302 10.76 27.98 -11.64
C GLY A 302 10.59 26.69 -10.82
N PRO A 303 11.10 25.53 -11.25
CA PRO A 303 10.83 24.23 -10.64
C PRO A 303 11.12 24.25 -9.13
N TYR A 304 10.17 23.77 -8.33
CA TYR A 304 10.33 23.55 -6.90
C TYR A 304 11.17 22.29 -6.69
N HIS A 305 12.24 22.39 -5.90
CA HIS A 305 13.11 21.25 -5.61
C HIS A 305 12.73 20.62 -4.28
N PHE A 306 12.02 19.49 -4.33
CA PHE A 306 11.56 18.80 -3.12
C PHE A 306 12.71 18.08 -2.40
N ARG A 307 12.85 18.36 -1.11
CA ARG A 307 13.69 17.66 -0.14
C ARG A 307 12.94 16.52 0.54
N GLY A 308 11.63 16.68 0.70
CA GLY A 308 10.73 15.65 1.20
C GLY A 308 9.41 15.70 0.44
N LEU A 309 8.96 14.54 -0.04
CA LEU A 309 7.67 14.38 -0.71
C LEU A 309 6.91 13.28 0.03
N PHE A 310 5.75 13.60 0.58
CA PHE A 310 4.95 12.73 1.44
C PHE A 310 3.51 12.67 0.94
N LYS A 311 3.12 11.52 0.39
CA LYS A 311 1.80 11.33 -0.20
C LYS A 311 0.99 10.29 0.58
N PHE A 312 -0.26 10.60 0.94
CA PHE A 312 -1.10 9.76 1.78
C PHE A 312 -2.37 9.31 1.06
N GLY A 313 -2.48 8.00 0.79
CA GLY A 313 -3.54 7.41 -0.02
C GLY A 313 -4.20 6.18 0.62
N HIS A 314 -4.63 5.26 -0.25
CA HIS A 314 -5.38 4.05 0.13
C HIS A 314 -4.55 2.79 -0.05
N SER A 315 -5.15 1.64 0.28
CA SER A 315 -4.54 0.33 0.01
C SER A 315 -4.17 0.18 -1.47
N GLU A 316 -5.07 0.64 -2.32
CA GLU A 316 -5.03 0.57 -3.76
C GLU A 316 -3.89 1.44 -4.33
N THR A 317 -3.60 2.59 -3.71
CA THR A 317 -2.42 3.41 -4.06
C THR A 317 -1.14 2.60 -3.92
N ILE A 318 -0.98 1.89 -2.80
CA ILE A 318 0.19 1.03 -2.55
C ILE A 318 0.23 -0.16 -3.50
N LEU A 319 -0.91 -0.79 -3.78
CA LEU A 319 -1.01 -1.98 -4.64
C LEU A 319 -0.73 -1.65 -6.11
N PHE A 320 -1.29 -0.57 -6.64
CA PHE A 320 -1.02 -0.11 -8.01
C PHE A 320 0.44 0.33 -8.17
N LEU A 321 0.98 1.10 -7.22
CA LEU A 321 2.41 1.48 -7.24
C LEU A 321 3.32 0.25 -7.16
N SER A 322 3.00 -0.72 -6.29
CA SER A 322 3.77 -1.97 -6.19
C SER A 322 3.73 -2.79 -7.49
N SER A 323 2.59 -2.78 -8.18
CA SER A 323 2.43 -3.45 -9.49
C SER A 323 3.22 -2.73 -10.58
N PHE A 324 3.19 -1.39 -10.60
CA PHE A 324 4.01 -0.56 -11.49
C PHE A 324 5.51 -0.87 -11.33
N LEU A 325 5.98 -0.90 -10.09
CA LEU A 325 7.38 -1.19 -9.72
C LEU A 325 7.76 -2.68 -9.86
N GLY A 326 6.79 -3.58 -10.06
CA GLY A 326 7.01 -5.02 -10.20
C GLY A 326 7.48 -5.73 -8.93
N LEU A 327 7.21 -5.19 -7.73
CA LEU A 327 7.81 -5.65 -6.46
C LEU A 327 7.37 -7.06 -6.04
N TYR A 328 6.17 -7.49 -6.44
CA TYR A 328 5.55 -8.74 -5.98
C TYR A 328 5.00 -9.57 -7.14
N ASN A 329 5.64 -9.47 -8.30
CA ASN A 329 5.30 -10.27 -9.46
C ASN A 329 5.64 -11.75 -9.19
N GLN A 330 4.76 -12.66 -9.60
CA GLN A 330 5.04 -14.09 -9.50
C GLN A 330 6.18 -14.46 -10.45
N LYS A 331 7.21 -15.16 -9.95
CA LYS A 331 8.37 -15.59 -10.74
C LYS A 331 8.07 -16.71 -11.74
N GLY A 332 6.88 -17.30 -11.66
CA GLY A 332 6.44 -18.37 -12.54
C GLY A 332 5.01 -18.12 -12.99
N VAL A 333 4.12 -19.05 -12.67
CA VAL A 333 2.71 -18.93 -13.03
C VAL A 333 2.01 -17.85 -12.17
N PRO A 334 1.07 -17.08 -12.74
CA PRO A 334 0.21 -16.18 -11.97
C PRO A 334 -0.52 -16.95 -10.86
N LEU A 335 -0.83 -16.29 -9.75
CA LEU A 335 -1.65 -16.89 -8.68
C LEU A 335 -2.98 -17.36 -9.24
N ARG A 336 -3.37 -18.61 -8.99
CA ARG A 336 -4.66 -19.15 -9.39
C ARG A 336 -5.34 -19.86 -8.24
N GLY A 337 -6.66 -19.84 -8.21
CA GLY A 337 -7.45 -20.49 -7.17
C GLY A 337 -7.26 -22.01 -7.13
N ASP A 338 -6.85 -22.62 -8.23
CA ASP A 338 -6.65 -24.06 -8.38
C ASP A 338 -5.29 -24.58 -7.86
N MET A 339 -4.38 -23.71 -7.43
CA MET A 339 -3.05 -24.09 -6.95
C MET A 339 -3.03 -25.04 -5.73
N THR A 340 -1.92 -25.77 -5.58
CA THR A 340 -1.66 -26.64 -4.43
C THR A 340 -1.19 -25.84 -3.20
N PRO A 341 -1.30 -26.40 -1.98
CA PRO A 341 -0.78 -25.76 -0.77
C PRO A 341 0.71 -25.38 -0.86
N GLU A 342 1.54 -26.24 -1.45
CA GLU A 342 2.98 -26.00 -1.64
C GLU A 342 3.23 -24.81 -2.56
N GLN A 343 2.43 -24.67 -3.62
CA GLN A 343 2.51 -23.52 -4.52
C GLN A 343 2.13 -22.22 -3.79
N TYR A 344 1.06 -22.24 -2.99
CA TYR A 344 0.66 -21.07 -2.20
C TYR A 344 1.66 -20.71 -1.10
N ALA A 345 2.41 -21.67 -0.58
CA ALA A 345 3.47 -21.42 0.39
C ALA A 345 4.62 -20.58 -0.22
N GLN A 346 4.85 -20.73 -1.53
CA GLN A 346 5.89 -20.03 -2.29
C GLN A 346 5.41 -18.75 -2.99
N ARG A 347 4.18 -18.30 -2.75
CA ARG A 347 3.65 -17.09 -3.40
C ARG A 347 4.42 -15.84 -3.01
N GLU A 348 4.72 -15.03 -4.01
CA GLU A 348 5.39 -13.73 -3.86
C GLU A 348 4.41 -12.65 -3.39
N PHE A 349 3.22 -12.59 -4.00
CA PHE A 349 2.17 -11.64 -3.62
C PHE A 349 1.42 -12.10 -2.37
N ARG A 350 1.45 -11.26 -1.33
CA ARG A 350 0.69 -11.40 -0.08
C ARG A 350 0.15 -10.05 0.34
N SER A 351 -1.14 -9.80 0.23
CA SER A 351 -1.71 -8.47 0.46
C SER A 351 -1.49 -7.97 1.89
N SER A 352 -1.39 -8.90 2.86
CA SER A 352 -1.01 -8.64 4.25
C SER A 352 0.40 -8.06 4.41
N LYS A 353 1.32 -8.35 3.48
CA LYS A 353 2.69 -7.81 3.43
C LYS A 353 2.78 -6.57 2.55
N VAL A 354 2.06 -6.54 1.43
CA VAL A 354 2.12 -5.41 0.49
C VAL A 354 1.40 -4.19 1.04
N SER A 355 0.19 -4.37 1.57
CA SER A 355 -0.68 -3.25 1.95
C SER A 355 -1.42 -3.51 3.28
N PRO A 356 -0.71 -3.71 4.42
CA PRO A 356 -1.32 -3.62 5.75
C PRO A 356 -1.83 -2.20 6.04
N PHE A 357 -2.53 -1.99 7.17
CA PHE A 357 -2.82 -0.61 7.60
C PHE A 357 -1.52 0.16 7.83
N ALA A 358 -1.50 1.45 7.46
CA ALA A 358 -0.30 2.29 7.50
C ALA A 358 0.90 1.79 6.66
N ALA A 359 0.64 0.89 5.68
CA ALA A 359 1.66 0.47 4.73
C ALA A 359 2.35 1.66 4.07
N ASN A 360 3.65 1.56 3.83
CA ASN A 360 4.42 2.66 3.26
C ASN A 360 5.48 2.17 2.28
N ILE A 361 5.72 2.98 1.25
CA ILE A 361 6.80 2.83 0.29
C ILE A 361 7.62 4.12 0.32
N ALA A 362 8.92 4.03 0.58
CA ALA A 362 9.81 5.19 0.59
C ALA A 362 11.00 4.99 -0.33
N PHE A 363 11.37 6.05 -1.04
CA PHE A 363 12.58 6.12 -1.83
C PHE A 363 13.54 7.06 -1.13
N GLU A 364 14.68 6.54 -0.71
CA GLU A 364 15.76 7.33 -0.15
C GLU A 364 16.76 7.66 -1.25
N VAL A 365 17.05 8.94 -1.45
CA VAL A 365 17.91 9.44 -2.51
C VAL A 365 19.24 9.91 -1.92
N PHE A 366 20.33 9.33 -2.36
CA PHE A 366 21.68 9.62 -1.90
C PHE A 366 22.53 10.21 -3.02
N ARG A 367 23.33 11.21 -2.70
CA ARG A 367 24.41 11.71 -3.57
C ARG A 367 25.75 11.20 -3.04
N PRO A 368 26.41 10.26 -3.74
CA PRO A 368 27.69 9.75 -3.30
C PRO A 368 28.77 10.83 -3.33
N LYS A 369 29.61 10.91 -2.31
CA LYS A 369 30.79 11.78 -2.33
C LYS A 369 31.90 11.11 -3.14
N HIS A 370 32.46 11.83 -4.13
CA HIS A 370 33.53 11.36 -5.01
C HIS A 370 34.73 10.72 -4.30
N LYS A 371 35.00 11.07 -3.03
CA LYS A 371 36.16 10.57 -2.27
C LYS A 371 36.03 9.12 -1.77
N ASN A 372 34.82 8.55 -1.73
CA ASN A 372 34.57 7.23 -1.10
C ASN A 372 34.25 6.10 -2.09
N LEU A 373 34.19 6.37 -3.39
CA LEU A 373 33.88 5.35 -4.40
C LEU A 373 35.17 4.91 -5.11
N ARG A 374 35.63 3.70 -4.78
CA ARG A 374 36.89 3.13 -5.30
C ARG A 374 36.83 2.64 -6.75
N ASN A 375 35.71 2.77 -7.46
CA ASN A 375 35.51 1.98 -8.69
C ASN A 375 35.29 2.86 -9.93
N LYS A 376 36.05 2.50 -10.97
CA LYS A 376 36.18 3.10 -12.32
C LYS A 376 36.95 4.42 -12.37
N LYS A 377 38.23 4.28 -12.73
CA LYS A 377 39.13 5.37 -13.13
C LYS A 377 38.93 5.63 -14.61
N ARG A 378 38.57 6.85 -14.99
CA ARG A 378 38.67 7.31 -16.37
C ARG A 378 39.78 8.33 -16.46
N VAL A 379 40.70 8.12 -17.39
CA VAL A 379 41.72 9.11 -17.74
C VAL A 379 41.09 10.02 -18.77
N GLU A 380 40.91 11.29 -18.42
CA GLU A 380 40.44 12.33 -19.33
C GLU A 380 41.56 13.35 -19.51
N TYR A 381 41.86 13.72 -20.75
CA TYR A 381 42.86 14.74 -21.04
C TYR A 381 42.20 16.11 -20.95
N ASP A 382 42.65 16.95 -20.02
CA ASP A 382 42.18 18.32 -19.89
C ASP A 382 42.99 19.21 -20.86
N GLU A 383 42.36 19.63 -21.95
CA GLU A 383 43.00 20.46 -22.97
C GLU A 383 43.47 21.81 -22.43
N ASN A 384 42.82 22.36 -21.40
CA ASN A 384 43.20 23.64 -20.80
C ASN A 384 44.41 23.50 -19.87
N ARG A 385 44.58 22.34 -19.22
CA ARG A 385 45.69 22.06 -18.30
C ARG A 385 46.82 21.26 -18.94
N GLN A 386 46.63 20.75 -20.16
CA GLN A 386 47.56 19.86 -20.86
C GLN A 386 47.98 18.65 -20.01
N GLU A 387 47.08 18.13 -19.19
CA GLU A 387 47.35 17.01 -18.28
C GLU A 387 46.22 15.98 -18.30
N SER A 388 46.61 14.73 -18.10
CA SER A 388 45.67 13.62 -17.90
C SER A 388 45.15 13.62 -16.46
N ILE A 389 43.87 13.94 -16.28
CA ILE A 389 43.21 13.96 -14.98
C ILE A 389 42.49 12.62 -14.77
N LEU A 390 42.70 12.03 -13.59
CA LEU A 390 41.92 10.88 -13.13
C LEU A 390 40.55 11.36 -12.64
N LYS A 391 39.50 11.13 -13.42
CA LYS A 391 38.12 11.26 -12.93
C LYS A 391 37.65 9.95 -12.30
N TYR A 392 37.00 10.09 -11.17
CA TYR A 392 36.27 9.02 -10.50
C TYR A 392 34.81 9.10 -10.99
N ASP A 393 34.36 8.09 -11.74
CA ASP A 393 32.97 7.96 -12.16
C ASP A 393 32.13 7.53 -10.95
N ALA A 394 31.77 8.49 -10.10
CA ALA A 394 30.76 8.28 -9.08
C ALA A 394 29.37 8.32 -9.74
N PRO A 395 28.45 7.40 -9.42
CA PRO A 395 27.10 7.49 -9.93
C PRO A 395 26.47 8.80 -9.45
N LYS A 396 25.73 9.48 -10.37
CA LYS A 396 25.04 10.77 -10.12
C LYS A 396 24.13 10.70 -8.89
N GLY A 397 23.55 9.53 -8.63
CA GLY A 397 22.76 9.27 -7.44
C GLY A 397 22.56 7.78 -7.19
N LEU A 398 22.33 7.42 -5.92
CA LEU A 398 21.92 6.10 -5.49
C LEU A 398 20.53 6.19 -4.85
N VAL A 399 19.68 5.22 -5.13
CA VAL A 399 18.32 5.13 -4.57
C VAL A 399 18.16 3.84 -3.80
N ARG A 400 17.62 3.91 -2.59
CA ARG A 400 17.22 2.75 -1.81
C ARG A 400 15.71 2.75 -1.60
N LEU A 401 15.08 1.61 -1.85
CA LEU A 401 13.66 1.39 -1.63
C LEU A 401 13.43 0.81 -0.23
N LEU A 402 12.50 1.40 0.50
CA LEU A 402 11.94 0.84 1.72
C LEU A 402 10.48 0.48 1.47
N VAL A 403 10.06 -0.72 1.87
CA VAL A 403 8.66 -1.11 1.93
C VAL A 403 8.33 -1.52 3.36
N ASN A 404 7.33 -0.86 3.95
CA ASN A 404 7.00 -0.95 5.37
C ASN A 404 8.25 -0.74 6.26
N GLU A 405 9.04 0.29 5.94
CA GLU A 405 10.28 0.67 6.62
C GLU A 405 11.45 -0.32 6.50
N GLU A 406 11.27 -1.43 5.79
CA GLU A 406 12.32 -2.42 5.55
C GLU A 406 12.93 -2.26 4.15
N PRO A 407 14.26 -2.31 4.00
CA PRO A 407 14.90 -2.28 2.69
C PRO A 407 14.44 -3.44 1.80
N LEU A 408 14.00 -3.12 0.58
CA LEU A 408 13.62 -4.09 -0.43
C LEU A 408 14.49 -3.89 -1.68
N LEU A 409 14.95 -5.00 -2.27
CA LEU A 409 15.66 -4.93 -3.55
C LEU A 409 14.71 -4.44 -4.63
N ILE A 410 15.17 -3.45 -5.41
CA ILE A 410 14.41 -2.97 -6.55
C ILE A 410 14.60 -3.97 -7.70
N PRO A 411 13.53 -4.57 -8.26
CA PRO A 411 13.65 -5.48 -9.39
C PRO A 411 14.42 -4.84 -10.55
N GLY A 412 15.46 -5.52 -11.04
CA GLY A 412 16.34 -5.02 -12.11
C GLY A 412 17.57 -4.22 -11.67
N CYS A 413 17.69 -3.85 -10.40
CA CYS A 413 18.81 -3.04 -9.89
C CYS A 413 20.03 -3.83 -9.40
N GLY A 414 20.04 -5.16 -9.56
CA GLY A 414 21.11 -6.05 -9.08
C GLY A 414 20.84 -6.63 -7.68
N SER A 415 21.89 -6.98 -6.94
CA SER A 415 21.81 -7.62 -5.62
C SER A 415 22.07 -6.70 -4.43
N ASP A 416 22.37 -5.41 -4.66
CA ASP A 416 22.54 -4.40 -3.62
C ASP A 416 21.20 -3.68 -3.36
N TYR A 417 20.99 -3.23 -2.11
CA TYR A 417 19.86 -2.38 -1.73
C TYR A 417 19.98 -0.95 -2.30
N PHE A 418 21.14 -0.57 -2.82
CA PHE A 418 21.33 0.69 -3.54
C PHE A 418 21.28 0.46 -5.05
N CYS A 419 20.34 1.13 -5.72
CA CYS A 419 20.26 1.18 -7.17
C CYS A 419 20.85 2.49 -7.71
N GLU A 420 21.73 2.41 -8.71
CA GLU A 420 22.15 3.60 -9.44
C GLU A 420 20.96 4.26 -10.12
N TRP A 421 20.87 5.59 -9.99
CA TRP A 421 19.73 6.33 -10.53
C TRP A 421 19.53 6.12 -12.03
N ALA A 422 20.60 6.03 -12.82
CA ALA A 422 20.49 5.76 -14.26
C ALA A 422 19.80 4.42 -14.55
N THR A 423 20.14 3.38 -13.77
CA THR A 423 19.53 2.06 -13.87
C THR A 423 18.07 2.10 -13.43
N LEU A 424 17.78 2.71 -12.28
CA LEU A 424 16.40 2.86 -11.80
C LEU A 424 15.54 3.63 -12.78
N LYS A 425 16.04 4.76 -13.31
CA LYS A 425 15.33 5.57 -14.31
C LYS A 425 15.01 4.77 -15.56
N SER A 426 15.93 3.90 -16.03
CA SER A 426 15.66 2.98 -17.14
C SER A 426 14.55 1.99 -16.81
N ILE A 427 14.56 1.40 -15.60
CA ILE A 427 13.53 0.48 -15.13
C ILE A 427 12.16 1.17 -15.06
N LEU A 428 12.09 2.36 -14.46
CA LEU A 428 10.85 3.14 -14.33
C LEU A 428 10.32 3.57 -15.70
N ARG A 429 11.20 3.98 -16.63
CA ARG A 429 10.82 4.30 -18.02
C ARG A 429 10.26 3.09 -18.75
N HIS A 430 10.87 1.92 -18.59
CA HIS A 430 10.35 0.69 -19.18
C HIS A 430 9.03 0.29 -18.54
N ALA A 431 8.87 0.49 -17.22
CA ALA A 431 7.63 0.22 -16.52
C ALA A 431 6.48 1.16 -16.88
N GLY A 432 6.81 2.42 -17.18
CA GLY A 432 5.92 3.44 -17.70
C GLY A 432 5.85 3.51 -19.23
N ALA A 433 6.44 2.56 -19.95
CA ALA A 433 6.32 2.51 -21.41
C ALA A 433 4.83 2.33 -21.77
N GLY A 434 4.28 3.26 -22.56
CA GLY A 434 2.84 3.33 -22.81
C GLY A 434 2.02 3.85 -21.62
N CYS A 435 2.61 4.60 -20.69
CA CYS A 435 1.82 5.33 -19.69
C CYS A 435 0.98 6.40 -20.40
N ASP A 436 -0.29 6.08 -20.63
CA ASP A 436 -1.32 6.98 -21.13
C ASP A 436 -2.56 6.79 -20.26
N PHE A 437 -2.53 7.35 -19.05
CA PHE A 437 -3.59 7.18 -18.07
C PHE A 437 -4.95 7.60 -18.64
N ASP A 438 -5.00 8.73 -19.33
CA ASP A 438 -6.25 9.28 -19.84
C ASP A 438 -6.84 8.43 -20.96
N GLY A 439 -6.04 8.00 -21.95
CA GLY A 439 -6.52 7.09 -22.99
C GLY A 439 -6.84 5.68 -22.46
N CYS A 440 -6.07 5.20 -21.49
CA CYS A 440 -6.37 3.98 -20.75
C CYS A 440 -7.74 4.05 -20.04
N CYS A 441 -8.07 5.19 -19.44
CA CYS A 441 -9.22 5.37 -18.55
C CYS A 441 -10.47 5.95 -19.22
N ALA A 442 -10.37 6.36 -20.48
CA ALA A 442 -11.51 6.72 -21.31
C ALA A 442 -12.52 5.55 -21.41
N SER A 443 -13.82 5.87 -21.32
CA SER A 443 -14.89 4.88 -21.50
C SER A 443 -14.90 4.38 -22.95
N LEU A 444 -15.17 3.08 -23.14
CA LEU A 444 -15.26 2.46 -24.47
C LEU A 444 -16.46 3.01 -25.25
N VAL A 445 -16.27 3.29 -26.53
CA VAL A 445 -17.39 3.61 -27.44
C VAL A 445 -18.19 2.32 -27.73
N PRO A 446 -19.52 2.38 -27.94
CA PRO A 446 -20.36 1.17 -28.08
C PRO A 446 -19.92 0.18 -29.17
N SER A 447 -19.26 0.67 -30.23
CA SER A 447 -18.71 -0.16 -31.31
C SER A 447 -17.49 -0.99 -30.88
N GLU A 448 -16.69 -0.50 -29.93
CA GLU A 448 -15.53 -1.23 -29.37
C GLU A 448 -15.96 -2.27 -28.34
N VAL A 449 -17.08 -2.03 -27.65
CA VAL A 449 -17.69 -3.00 -26.74
C VAL A 449 -18.10 -4.26 -27.49
N LEU A 450 -18.71 -4.13 -28.67
CA LEU A 450 -19.19 -5.25 -29.48
C LEU A 450 -18.08 -6.10 -30.12
N SER A 451 -16.94 -5.50 -30.46
CA SER A 451 -15.81 -6.23 -31.06
C SER A 451 -14.92 -6.95 -30.04
N ARG A 452 -14.95 -6.51 -28.77
CA ARG A 452 -14.07 -7.00 -27.69
C ARG A 452 -14.79 -7.79 -26.59
N VAL A 453 -16.06 -8.16 -26.80
CA VAL A 453 -16.80 -9.10 -25.93
C VAL A 453 -16.04 -10.42 -25.71
N PHE A 454 -15.08 -10.74 -26.59
CA PHE A 454 -14.25 -11.95 -26.53
C PHE A 454 -12.83 -11.73 -25.95
N GLU A 455 -12.41 -10.52 -25.61
CA GLU A 455 -11.14 -10.28 -24.90
C GLU A 455 -11.32 -10.50 -23.40
N SER A 456 -10.55 -11.43 -22.82
CA SER A 456 -10.75 -11.90 -21.43
C SER A 456 -10.23 -10.95 -20.34
N ASP A 457 -9.37 -9.99 -20.68
CA ASP A 457 -8.76 -9.05 -19.75
C ASP A 457 -8.94 -7.60 -20.25
N PRO A 458 -9.23 -6.61 -19.38
CA PRO A 458 -9.23 -5.22 -19.78
C PRO A 458 -7.83 -4.79 -20.21
N ILE A 459 -7.70 -4.38 -21.48
CA ILE A 459 -6.44 -3.94 -22.09
C ILE A 459 -6.40 -2.42 -22.08
N CYS A 460 -5.30 -1.81 -21.61
CA CYS A 460 -5.06 -0.41 -21.96
C CYS A 460 -4.75 -0.32 -23.46
N LEU A 461 -5.67 0.27 -24.23
CA LEU A 461 -5.65 0.24 -25.70
C LEU A 461 -4.46 0.98 -26.31
N SER A 462 -3.85 1.89 -25.55
CA SER A 462 -2.69 2.67 -25.97
C SER A 462 -1.35 1.97 -25.70
N VAL A 463 -1.35 0.72 -25.23
CA VAL A 463 -0.12 0.00 -24.88
C VAL A 463 -0.09 -1.35 -25.57
N GLU A 464 0.93 -1.57 -26.40
CA GLU A 464 1.21 -2.91 -26.92
C GLU A 464 1.53 -3.86 -25.75
N PRO A 465 0.96 -5.08 -25.73
CA PRO A 465 1.28 -6.05 -24.69
C PRO A 465 2.80 -6.27 -24.66
N VAL A 466 3.40 -6.14 -23.48
CA VAL A 466 4.83 -6.45 -23.28
C VAL A 466 5.01 -7.92 -23.63
N THR A 467 5.50 -8.18 -24.84
CA THR A 467 5.90 -9.52 -25.25
C THR A 467 7.05 -9.92 -24.34
N SER A 468 6.88 -11.01 -23.61
CA SER A 468 7.95 -11.63 -22.85
C SER A 468 9.01 -12.11 -23.85
N SER A 469 9.97 -11.25 -24.17
CA SER A 469 11.18 -11.62 -24.89
C SER A 469 12.36 -11.60 -23.91
N SER A 470 12.76 -12.83 -23.57
CA SER A 470 14.07 -13.32 -23.07
C SER A 470 14.74 -12.62 -21.90
#